data_AF-A0A2I0SGL9-F1
#
_entry.id   AF-A0A2I0SGL9-F1
#
_cell.length_a   1.000
_cell.length_b   1.000
_cell.length_c   1.000
_cell.angle_alpha   90.00
_cell.angle_beta   90.00
_cell.angle_gamma   90.00
#
_symmetry.space_group_name_H-M   'P 1'
#
loop_
_entity.id
_entity.type
_entity.pdbx_description
1 polymer ?
#
loop_
_entity_poly.entity_id
_entity_poly.type
_entity_poly.pdbx_seq_one_letter_code
_entity_poly.pdbx_strand_id
1 'polypeptide(L)'
;MSLIQCVYFAISSVGTTADEITQLLGVEPDEVTVRGSLSTSPHIIPFCHVWKVVCSEPGLPVDEQIDQVIGRLRPRMEALTDLTTRLGPGSAILQVNRWFNLHDEQPSGSPDDTNLLGWHLDRAVLDFLAATGADLDVGEYDMTRGDD
;
A
#
# COMPACT_ATOMS: atom_id res chain seq x y z
N MET A 1 -9.26 -21.56 -5.97
CA MET A 1 -8.05 -20.71 -5.94
C MET A 1 -8.18 -19.82 -4.72
N SER A 2 -7.28 -19.91 -3.74
CA SER A 2 -7.23 -18.94 -2.64
C SER A 2 -6.62 -17.64 -3.17
N LEU A 3 -7.11 -16.51 -2.69
CA LEU A 3 -6.61 -15.18 -3.01
C LEU A 3 -6.61 -14.34 -1.74
N ILE A 4 -5.42 -13.92 -1.34
CA ILE A 4 -5.24 -12.86 -0.34
C ILE A 4 -4.84 -11.60 -1.09
N GLN A 5 -5.42 -10.48 -0.70
CA GLN A 5 -5.04 -9.20 -1.25
C GLN A 5 -4.99 -8.13 -0.17
N CYS A 6 -4.04 -7.21 -0.34
CA CYS A 6 -3.79 -6.12 0.57
C CYS A 6 -3.43 -4.88 -0.25
N VAL A 7 -4.08 -3.77 0.08
CA VAL A 7 -3.79 -2.46 -0.47
C VAL A 7 -3.23 -1.58 0.63
N TYR A 8 -2.19 -0.81 0.32
CA TYR A 8 -1.74 0.22 1.24
C TYR A 8 -1.27 1.46 0.50
N PHE A 9 -1.44 2.61 1.14
CA PHE A 9 -0.75 3.85 0.77
C PHE A 9 0.42 4.05 1.72
N ALA A 10 1.62 4.27 1.20
CA ALA A 10 2.82 4.47 1.99
C ALA A 10 3.53 5.77 1.62
N ILE A 11 4.11 6.42 2.64
CA ILE A 11 5.07 7.51 2.50
C ILE A 11 6.40 7.02 3.02
N SER A 12 7.44 7.17 2.19
CA SER A 12 8.82 6.81 2.47
C SER A 12 9.68 8.07 2.55
N SER A 13 10.44 8.22 3.63
CA SER A 13 11.36 9.35 3.82
C SER A 13 12.63 8.92 4.54
N VAL A 14 13.77 9.48 4.13
CA VAL A 14 15.05 9.31 4.84
C VAL A 14 15.17 10.28 6.02
N GLY A 15 14.60 11.48 5.90
CA GLY A 15 14.79 12.58 6.83
C GLY A 15 13.57 12.95 7.67
N THR A 16 12.42 12.32 7.43
CA THR A 16 11.17 12.56 8.15
C THR A 16 10.71 11.25 8.75
N THR A 17 10.59 11.22 10.07
CA THR A 17 10.14 10.04 10.82
C THR A 17 8.64 9.81 10.63
N ALA A 18 8.18 8.59 10.94
CA ALA A 18 6.76 8.27 10.91
C ALA A 18 5.94 9.15 11.88
N ASP A 19 6.47 9.46 13.06
CA ASP A 19 5.79 10.32 14.05
C ASP A 19 5.61 11.74 13.52
N GLU A 20 6.62 12.29 12.84
CA GLU A 20 6.51 13.60 12.18
C GLU A 20 5.50 13.57 11.03
N ILE A 21 5.45 12.49 10.26
CA ILE A 21 4.44 12.30 9.20
C ILE A 21 3.04 12.27 9.83
N THR A 22 2.83 11.50 10.91
CA THR A 22 1.57 11.45 11.66
C THR A 22 1.15 12.84 12.15
N GLN A 23 2.07 13.62 12.72
CA GLN A 23 1.79 14.96 13.19
C GLN A 23 1.41 15.92 12.06
N LEU A 24 2.08 15.82 10.91
CA LEU A 24 1.81 16.66 9.74
C LEU A 24 0.46 16.34 9.09
N LEU A 25 0.10 15.05 9.02
CA LEU A 25 -1.14 14.62 8.36
C LEU A 25 -2.34 14.57 9.30
N GLY A 26 -2.11 14.44 10.62
CA GLY A 26 -3.16 14.24 11.60
C GLY A 26 -3.95 12.95 11.36
N VAL A 27 -3.28 11.92 10.85
CA VAL A 27 -3.81 10.57 10.59
C VAL A 27 -2.82 9.59 11.20
N GLU A 28 -3.33 8.60 11.93
CA GLU A 28 -2.50 7.52 12.45
C GLU A 28 -2.21 6.47 11.35
N PRO A 29 -0.97 5.97 11.26
CA PRO A 29 -0.64 4.86 10.39
C PRO A 29 -1.19 3.56 10.98
N ASP A 30 -1.46 2.60 10.11
CA ASP A 30 -1.70 1.21 10.52
C ASP A 30 -0.37 0.46 10.68
N GLU A 31 0.66 0.86 9.93
CA GLU A 31 2.00 0.29 10.03
C GLU A 31 3.09 1.35 9.92
N VAL A 32 4.16 1.15 10.69
CA VAL A 32 5.42 1.88 10.58
C VAL A 32 6.56 0.90 10.42
N THR A 33 7.41 1.10 9.41
CA THR A 33 8.62 0.29 9.23
C THR A 33 9.84 1.17 8.99
N VAL A 34 11.02 0.72 9.41
CA VAL A 34 12.30 1.33 9.03
C VAL A 34 13.02 0.33 8.13
N ARG A 35 13.22 0.70 6.87
CA ARG A 35 13.92 -0.10 5.85
C ARG A 35 15.34 0.40 5.70
N GLY A 36 16.28 -0.48 5.43
CA GLY A 36 17.69 -0.12 5.21
C GLY A 36 18.53 -1.36 5.03
N SER A 37 19.66 -1.23 4.33
CA SER A 37 20.59 -2.35 4.21
C SER A 37 21.27 -2.62 5.55
N LEU A 38 21.23 -3.88 6.00
CA LEU A 38 22.07 -4.35 7.09
C LEU A 38 23.53 -4.60 6.63
N SER A 39 23.76 -4.70 5.32
CA SER A 39 25.08 -4.89 4.72
C SER A 39 25.69 -3.58 4.24
N THR A 40 26.99 -3.43 4.47
CA THR A 40 27.78 -2.28 4.01
C THR A 40 28.39 -2.48 2.61
N SER A 41 28.14 -3.61 1.93
CA SER A 41 28.70 -3.92 0.60
C SER A 41 27.84 -4.91 -0.21
N PRO A 42 27.79 -4.81 -1.56
CA PRO A 42 28.35 -3.75 -2.41
C PRO A 42 27.41 -2.54 -2.60
N HIS A 43 26.14 -2.64 -2.17
CA HIS A 43 25.15 -1.57 -2.26
C HIS A 43 24.50 -1.32 -0.90
N ILE A 44 24.63 -0.09 -0.41
CA ILE A 44 23.98 0.38 0.82
C ILE A 44 22.64 0.99 0.41
N ILE A 45 21.54 0.37 0.85
CA ILE A 45 20.22 1.00 0.83
C ILE A 45 20.16 1.91 2.06
N PRO A 46 20.03 3.23 1.90
CA PRO A 46 19.91 4.15 3.02
C PRO A 46 18.75 3.77 3.92
N PHE A 47 18.87 4.07 5.22
CA PHE A 47 17.74 3.95 6.13
C PHE A 47 16.61 4.87 5.68
N CYS A 48 15.39 4.35 5.70
CA CYS A 48 14.18 5.03 5.28
C CYS A 48 13.03 4.65 6.20
N HIS A 49 12.36 5.67 6.75
CA HIS A 49 11.12 5.54 7.49
C HIS A 49 9.97 5.39 6.51
N VAL A 50 9.12 4.40 6.76
CA VAL A 50 7.91 4.14 5.98
C VAL A 50 6.72 4.22 6.92
N TRP A 51 5.78 5.09 6.56
CA TRP A 51 4.50 5.31 7.23
C TRP A 51 3.39 4.80 6.30
N LYS A 52 2.45 3.97 6.79
CA LYS A 52 1.43 3.34 5.93
C LYS A 52 0.01 3.42 6.49
N VAL A 53 -0.94 3.53 5.57
CA VAL A 53 -2.36 3.19 5.78
C VAL A 53 -2.68 1.95 4.96
N VAL A 54 -3.24 0.93 5.59
CA VAL A 54 -3.40 -0.42 5.05
C VAL A 54 -4.87 -0.84 5.10
N CYS A 55 -5.32 -1.52 4.05
CA CYS A 55 -6.56 -2.29 4.04
C CYS A 55 -6.25 -3.70 3.52
N SER A 56 -6.59 -4.71 4.32
CA SER A 56 -6.41 -6.12 4.00
C SER A 56 -7.64 -6.93 4.41
N GLU A 57 -8.82 -6.33 4.33
CA GLU A 57 -10.08 -6.99 4.70
C GLU A 57 -10.34 -8.19 3.79
N PRO A 58 -10.46 -9.42 4.34
CA PRO A 58 -10.70 -10.61 3.55
C PRO A 58 -12.01 -10.51 2.74
N GLY A 59 -11.97 -10.92 1.48
CA GLY A 59 -13.16 -10.92 0.60
C GLY A 59 -13.56 -9.54 0.05
N LEU A 60 -12.86 -8.46 0.42
CA LEU A 60 -13.12 -7.13 -0.12
C LEU A 60 -12.39 -6.91 -1.45
N PRO A 61 -13.05 -6.51 -2.56
CA PRO A 61 -12.41 -6.20 -3.84
C PRO A 61 -11.30 -5.14 -3.74
N VAL A 62 -10.32 -5.16 -4.67
CA VAL A 62 -9.16 -4.26 -4.62
C VAL A 62 -9.56 -2.80 -4.72
N ASP A 63 -10.50 -2.44 -5.59
CA ASP A 63 -11.01 -1.08 -5.74
C ASP A 63 -11.71 -0.59 -4.46
N GLU A 64 -12.48 -1.45 -3.79
CA GLU A 64 -13.04 -1.12 -2.48
C GLU A 64 -11.97 -0.98 -1.38
N GLN A 65 -10.92 -1.80 -1.38
CA GLN A 65 -9.78 -1.63 -0.47
C GLN A 65 -9.04 -0.29 -0.72
N ILE A 66 -8.86 0.07 -1.99
CA ILE A 66 -8.29 1.37 -2.40
C ILE A 66 -9.17 2.51 -1.89
N ASP A 67 -10.49 2.41 -2.05
CA ASP A 67 -11.43 3.43 -1.57
C ASP A 67 -11.38 3.60 -0.05
N GLN A 68 -11.19 2.53 0.72
CA GLN A 68 -11.01 2.64 2.17
C GLN A 68 -9.72 3.36 2.55
N VAL A 69 -8.60 3.01 1.90
CA VAL A 69 -7.29 3.66 2.13
C VAL A 69 -7.35 5.13 1.75
N ILE A 70 -7.82 5.44 0.54
CA ILE A 70 -7.92 6.83 0.05
C ILE A 70 -8.96 7.61 0.83
N GLY A 71 -10.08 7.00 1.19
CA GLY A 71 -11.13 7.64 1.99
C GLY A 71 -10.63 8.18 3.33
N ARG A 72 -9.67 7.48 3.97
CA ARG A 72 -9.00 7.96 5.19
C ARG A 72 -8.08 9.15 4.96
N LEU A 73 -7.43 9.21 3.79
CA LEU A 73 -6.43 10.23 3.46
C LEU A 73 -7.04 11.46 2.79
N ARG A 74 -8.18 11.32 2.12
CA ARG A 74 -8.87 12.38 1.35
C ARG A 74 -9.18 13.64 2.18
N PRO A 75 -9.53 13.58 3.47
CA PRO A 75 -9.69 14.79 4.28
C PRO A 75 -8.40 15.61 4.48
N ARG A 76 -7.23 15.05 4.13
CA ARG A 76 -5.89 15.62 4.35
C ARG A 76 -5.12 15.86 3.06
N MET A 77 -5.82 15.93 1.92
CA MET A 77 -5.19 16.02 0.59
C MET A 77 -4.15 17.14 0.47
N GLU A 78 -4.46 18.34 0.95
CA GLU A 78 -3.54 19.48 0.87
C GLU A 78 -2.24 19.21 1.63
N ALA A 79 -2.34 18.78 2.90
CA ALA A 79 -1.18 18.43 3.71
C ALA A 79 -0.37 17.26 3.12
N LEU A 80 -1.08 16.29 2.52
CA LEU A 80 -0.46 15.14 1.87
C LEU A 80 0.33 15.56 0.63
N THR A 81 -0.27 16.35 -0.27
CA THR A 81 0.39 16.91 -1.46
C THR A 81 1.58 17.78 -1.09
N ASP A 82 1.45 18.65 -0.08
CA ASP A 82 2.55 19.49 0.40
C ASP A 82 3.70 18.65 0.97
N LEU A 83 3.37 17.58 1.70
CA LEU A 83 4.38 16.66 2.22
C LEU A 83 5.10 15.92 1.10
N THR A 84 4.38 15.26 0.19
CA THR A 84 5.01 14.48 -0.88
C THR A 84 5.77 15.36 -1.86
N THR A 85 5.31 16.59 -2.12
CA THR A 85 6.05 17.58 -2.91
C THR A 85 7.39 17.95 -2.25
N ARG A 86 7.40 18.14 -0.91
CA ARG A 86 8.64 18.43 -0.17
C ARG A 86 9.61 17.25 -0.13
N LEU A 87 9.08 16.03 -0.03
CA LEU A 87 9.90 14.80 -0.01
C LEU A 87 10.43 14.45 -1.40
N GLY A 88 9.72 14.82 -2.46
CA GLY A 88 10.11 14.63 -3.85
C GLY A 88 9.58 13.33 -4.47
N PRO A 89 9.88 13.10 -5.76
CA PRO A 89 9.39 11.94 -6.51
C PRO A 89 9.75 10.60 -5.86
N GLY A 90 8.85 9.62 -5.94
CA GLY A 90 9.04 8.28 -5.36
C GLY A 90 8.86 8.22 -3.84
N SER A 91 8.50 9.33 -3.18
CA SER A 91 8.25 9.33 -1.73
C SER A 91 6.91 8.69 -1.36
N ALA A 92 5.96 8.56 -2.29
CA ALA A 92 4.62 8.06 -2.03
C ALA A 92 4.25 6.96 -3.02
N ILE A 93 3.54 5.94 -2.52
CA ILE A 93 3.11 4.79 -3.32
C ILE A 93 1.76 4.28 -2.84
N LEU A 94 0.87 3.96 -3.78
CA LEU A 94 -0.28 3.10 -3.57
C LEU A 94 0.13 1.70 -4.07
N GLN A 95 0.29 0.76 -3.14
CA GLN A 95 0.62 -0.62 -3.45
C GLN A 95 -0.64 -1.48 -3.42
N VAL A 96 -0.79 -2.33 -4.42
CA VAL A 96 -1.68 -3.49 -4.41
C VAL A 96 -0.82 -4.75 -4.40
N ASN A 97 -1.00 -5.61 -3.40
CA ASN A 97 -0.36 -6.93 -3.36
C ASN A 97 -1.42 -8.02 -3.39
N ARG A 98 -1.22 -9.02 -4.25
CA ARG A 98 -2.13 -10.16 -4.44
C ARG A 98 -1.33 -11.46 -4.43
N TRP A 99 -1.72 -12.36 -3.54
CA TRP A 99 -1.12 -13.69 -3.41
C TRP A 99 -2.16 -14.75 -3.78
N PHE A 100 -1.90 -15.46 -4.86
CA PHE A 100 -2.73 -16.54 -5.38
C PHE A 100 -2.23 -17.89 -4.85
N ASN A 101 -3.14 -18.83 -4.67
CA ASN A 101 -2.83 -20.22 -4.33
C ASN A 101 -2.03 -20.38 -3.01
N LEU A 102 -2.30 -19.52 -2.02
CA LEU A 102 -1.67 -19.68 -0.71
C LEU A 102 -2.12 -21.00 -0.07
N HIS A 103 -1.17 -21.92 0.12
CA HIS A 103 -1.36 -23.18 0.82
C HIS A 103 -1.36 -22.93 2.33
N ASP A 104 -2.52 -23.09 2.96
CA ASP A 104 -2.82 -23.21 4.42
C ASP A 104 -4.01 -22.37 4.87
N GLU A 105 -4.58 -21.54 3.99
CA GLU A 105 -5.89 -20.96 4.23
C GLU A 105 -6.97 -21.93 3.76
N GLN A 106 -7.79 -22.40 4.69
CA GLN A 106 -9.10 -22.93 4.32
C GLN A 106 -9.83 -21.84 3.51
N PRO A 107 -10.56 -22.19 2.45
CA PRO A 107 -11.33 -21.21 1.68
C PRO A 107 -12.21 -20.43 2.65
N SER A 108 -11.85 -19.17 2.88
CA SER A 108 -12.62 -18.24 3.68
C SER A 108 -13.83 -17.84 2.85
N GLY A 109 -14.93 -18.56 3.00
CA GLY A 109 -16.21 -18.10 2.49
C GLY A 109 -17.19 -19.19 2.06
N SER A 110 -18.39 -19.11 2.63
CA SER A 110 -19.65 -19.51 2.02
C SER A 110 -19.80 -19.00 0.57
N PRO A 111 -20.69 -19.59 -0.26
CA PRO A 111 -20.76 -19.40 -1.72
C PRO A 111 -21.36 -18.04 -2.16
N ASP A 112 -21.03 -16.94 -1.47
CA ASP A 112 -21.06 -15.63 -2.10
C ASP A 112 -19.72 -15.48 -2.84
N ASP A 113 -19.72 -16.04 -4.06
CA ASP A 113 -18.65 -15.97 -5.06
C ASP A 113 -18.52 -14.51 -5.53
N THR A 114 -18.11 -13.59 -4.65
CA THR A 114 -17.69 -12.26 -5.07
C THR A 114 -16.45 -12.48 -5.93
N ASN A 115 -16.60 -12.30 -7.23
CA ASN A 115 -15.49 -12.43 -8.15
C ASN A 115 -14.44 -11.35 -7.82
N LEU A 116 -13.39 -11.74 -7.08
CA LEU A 116 -12.27 -10.87 -6.69
C LEU A 116 -11.26 -10.66 -7.84
N LEU A 117 -11.58 -11.11 -9.05
CA LEU A 117 -10.77 -10.92 -10.24
C LEU A 117 -11.24 -9.70 -11.03
N GLY A 118 -10.27 -8.85 -11.35
CA GLY A 118 -10.54 -7.55 -11.95
C GLY A 118 -10.86 -6.51 -10.87
N TRP A 119 -10.43 -5.30 -11.15
CA TRP A 119 -10.68 -4.10 -10.36
C TRP A 119 -10.41 -2.92 -11.29
N HIS A 120 -10.88 -1.74 -10.89
CA HIS A 120 -10.71 -0.55 -11.69
C HIS A 120 -10.29 0.63 -10.82
N LEU A 121 -9.70 1.64 -11.47
CA LEU A 121 -9.48 2.93 -10.84
C LEU A 121 -10.49 3.91 -11.40
N ASP A 122 -11.29 4.48 -10.51
CA ASP A 122 -12.18 5.57 -10.88
C ASP A 122 -11.40 6.89 -11.03
N ARG A 123 -12.12 7.94 -11.46
CA ARG A 123 -11.51 9.25 -11.64
C ARG A 123 -10.98 9.85 -10.34
N ALA A 124 -11.68 9.64 -9.22
CA ALA A 124 -11.30 10.23 -7.94
C ALA A 124 -10.00 9.63 -7.40
N VAL A 125 -9.77 8.34 -7.62
CA VAL A 125 -8.50 7.69 -7.30
C VAL A 125 -7.37 8.22 -8.19
N LEU A 126 -7.61 8.35 -9.49
CA LEU A 126 -6.60 8.91 -10.41
C LEU A 126 -6.23 10.35 -10.06
N ASP A 127 -7.20 11.18 -9.70
CA ASP A 127 -6.96 12.56 -9.24
C ASP A 127 -6.19 12.59 -7.91
N PHE A 128 -6.46 11.64 -7.00
CA PHE A 128 -5.70 11.48 -5.76
C PHE A 128 -4.23 11.14 -6.03
N LEU A 129 -3.97 10.14 -6.89
CA LEU A 129 -2.61 9.73 -7.25
C LEU A 129 -1.86 10.88 -7.93
N ALA A 130 -2.50 11.57 -8.86
CA ALA A 130 -1.92 12.73 -9.55
C ALA A 130 -1.58 13.88 -8.60
N ALA A 131 -2.48 14.20 -7.65
CA ALA A 131 -2.27 15.28 -6.69
C ALA A 131 -1.16 14.98 -5.69
N THR A 132 -0.99 13.71 -5.30
CA THR A 132 0.03 13.29 -4.34
C THR A 132 1.36 12.96 -5.00
N GLY A 133 1.39 12.81 -6.33
CA GLY A 133 2.56 12.31 -7.06
C GLY A 133 2.92 10.87 -6.68
N ALA A 134 1.96 10.10 -6.17
CA ALA A 134 2.18 8.74 -5.75
C ALA A 134 2.22 7.78 -6.94
N ASP A 135 3.17 6.85 -6.92
CA ASP A 135 3.20 5.75 -7.87
C ASP A 135 2.10 4.73 -7.53
N LEU A 136 1.54 4.08 -8.54
CA LEU A 136 0.78 2.86 -8.37
C LEU A 136 1.69 1.67 -8.67
N ASP A 137 1.81 0.75 -7.72
CA ASP A 137 2.52 -0.52 -7.92
C ASP A 137 1.62 -1.71 -7.61
N VAL A 138 1.75 -2.76 -8.42
CA VAL A 138 0.89 -3.95 -8.38
C VAL A 138 1.79 -5.19 -8.37
N GLY A 139 1.86 -5.83 -7.20
CA GLY A 139 2.57 -7.09 -7.00
C GLY A 139 1.59 -8.26 -7.05
N GLU A 140 1.79 -9.16 -8.02
CA GLU A 140 1.01 -10.40 -8.13
C GLU A 140 1.95 -11.60 -7.98
N TYR A 141 1.61 -12.51 -7.07
CA TYR A 141 2.46 -13.63 -6.70
C TYR A 141 1.66 -14.93 -6.76
N ASP A 142 2.12 -15.89 -7.56
CA ASP A 142 1.62 -17.25 -7.53
C ASP A 142 2.41 -18.05 -6.49
N MET A 143 1.70 -18.51 -5.46
CA MET A 143 2.27 -19.26 -4.33
C MET A 143 2.13 -20.78 -4.51
N THR A 144 1.79 -21.24 -5.71
CA THR A 144 1.82 -22.67 -6.06
C THR A 144 3.23 -23.21 -5.79
N ARG A 145 3.33 -24.30 -5.02
CA ARG A 145 4.63 -24.95 -4.81
C ARG A 145 5.17 -25.45 -6.15
N GLY A 146 6.41 -25.10 -6.47
CA GLY A 146 7.12 -25.76 -7.58
C GLY A 146 7.31 -27.24 -7.27
N ASP A 147 7.23 -28.08 -8.29
CA ASP A 147 7.69 -29.47 -8.21
C ASP A 147 9.23 -29.45 -8.15
N ASP A 148 9.80 -29.39 -6.94
CA ASP A 148 11.24 -29.63 -6.71
C ASP A 148 11.58 -31.13 -6.89
#